data_AF-N0B8X1-F1
#
_entry.id   AF-N0B8X1-F1
#
_cell.length_a   1.000
_cell.length_b   1.000
_cell.length_c   1.000
_cell.angle_alpha   90.00
_cell.angle_beta   90.00
_cell.angle_gamma   90.00
#
_symmetry.space_group_name_H-M   'P 1'
#
loop_
_entity.id
_entity.type
_entity.pdbx_description
1 polymer ?
#
loop_
_entity_poly.entity_id
_entity_poly.type
_entity_poly.pdbx_seq_one_letter_code
_entity_poly.pdbx_strand_id
1 'polypeptide(L)'
;MPCVHESNKKDWMKTQNGIIKLHPYCNKCGSVGNISSDRGKKIGYFLIALSRLRKILKDRGYKVSEAQIRLIAKELSSIEDFDDTWWITFSRQKEIFISVVRKYIRVSTDLLESVLNSEWR
;
A
#
# COMPACT_ATOMS: atom_id res chain seq x y z
N MET A 1 3.33 -19.10 0.19
CA MET A 1 2.15 -18.97 -0.69
C MET A 1 1.25 -17.94 -0.04
N PRO A 2 0.84 -16.84 -0.70
CA PRO A 2 -0.01 -15.84 -0.08
C PRO A 2 -1.35 -16.46 0.33
N CYS A 3 -1.83 -16.14 1.53
CA CYS A 3 -3.04 -16.73 2.07
C CYS A 3 -4.29 -16.14 1.41
N VAL A 4 -5.21 -16.99 0.94
CA VAL A 4 -6.57 -16.58 0.58
C VAL A 4 -7.40 -16.52 1.85
N HIS A 5 -7.48 -15.33 2.44
CA HIS A 5 -8.10 -15.11 3.74
C HIS A 5 -9.58 -15.47 3.75
N GLU A 6 -9.96 -16.25 4.75
CA GLU A 6 -11.32 -16.70 4.98
C GLU A 6 -11.54 -16.74 6.50
N SER A 7 -12.64 -16.16 6.96
CA SER A 7 -12.91 -15.99 8.38
C SER A 7 -14.33 -16.42 8.70
N ASN A 8 -14.46 -17.42 9.56
CA ASN A 8 -15.75 -17.88 10.09
C ASN A 8 -15.88 -17.54 11.58
N LYS A 9 -14.82 -17.02 12.19
CA LYS A 9 -14.72 -16.67 13.61
C LYS A 9 -14.22 -15.25 13.76
N LYS A 10 -14.63 -14.60 14.85
CA LYS A 10 -14.16 -13.28 15.21
C LYS A 10 -13.83 -13.27 16.70
N ASP A 11 -12.86 -12.46 17.09
CA ASP A 11 -12.49 -12.30 18.49
C ASP A 11 -12.38 -10.82 18.85
N TRP A 12 -12.51 -10.51 20.13
CA TRP A 12 -12.42 -9.14 20.63
C TRP A 12 -10.96 -8.72 20.75
N MET A 13 -10.54 -7.74 19.96
CA MET A 13 -9.21 -7.14 20.05
C MET A 13 -9.29 -5.63 20.16
N LYS A 14 -8.22 -5.04 20.70
CA LYS A 14 -8.01 -3.60 20.68
C LYS A 14 -7.63 -3.15 19.27
N THR A 15 -8.32 -2.15 18.75
CA THR A 15 -7.91 -1.39 17.57
C THR A 15 -6.71 -0.50 17.90
N GLN A 16 -6.10 0.11 16.87
CA GLN A 16 -4.93 1.00 17.05
C GLN A 16 -5.19 2.20 17.97
N ASN A 17 -6.44 2.66 18.09
CA ASN A 17 -6.85 3.73 18.99
C ASN A 17 -7.35 3.23 20.37
N GLY A 18 -7.08 1.96 20.72
CA GLY A 18 -7.39 1.38 22.03
C GLY A 18 -8.83 0.91 22.23
N ILE A 19 -9.72 1.09 21.25
CA ILE A 19 -11.13 0.66 21.32
C ILE A 19 -11.21 -0.85 21.09
N ILE A 20 -11.99 -1.55 21.90
CA ILE A 20 -12.20 -2.99 21.72
C ILE A 20 -13.30 -3.21 20.66
N LYS A 21 -12.98 -3.96 19.61
CA LYS A 21 -13.91 -4.34 18.54
C LYS A 21 -13.74 -5.80 18.15
N LEU A 22 -14.73 -6.32 17.44
CA LEU A 22 -14.75 -7.70 16.95
C LEU A 22 -13.93 -7.79 15.65
N HIS A 23 -12.76 -8.42 15.69
CA HIS A 23 -11.87 -8.61 14.54
C HIS A 23 -12.05 -10.01 13.94
N PRO A 24 -12.16 -10.13 12.61
CA PRO A 24 -12.14 -11.43 11.95
C PRO A 24 -10.72 -12.00 11.96
N TYR A 25 -10.61 -13.32 12.06
CA TYR A 25 -9.34 -14.03 11.97
C TYR A 25 -9.37 -14.96 10.78
N CYS A 26 -8.28 -14.98 10.04
CA CYS A 26 -8.14 -15.97 8.99
C CYS A 26 -8.04 -17.37 9.60
N ASN A 27 -8.98 -18.24 9.26
CA ASN A 27 -9.02 -19.63 9.74
C ASN A 27 -7.79 -20.45 9.26
N LYS A 28 -7.04 -19.95 8.26
CA LYS A 28 -5.93 -20.66 7.61
C LYS A 28 -4.56 -20.24 8.13
N CYS A 29 -4.31 -18.93 8.26
CA CYS A 29 -3.00 -18.40 8.66
C CYS A 29 -3.01 -17.65 10.00
N GLY A 30 -4.18 -17.43 10.61
CA GLY A 30 -4.29 -16.71 11.88
C GLY A 30 -4.20 -15.18 11.77
N SER A 31 -3.98 -14.61 10.59
CA SER A 31 -3.93 -13.15 10.41
C SER A 31 -5.24 -12.47 10.80
N VAL A 32 -5.11 -11.42 11.61
CA VAL A 32 -6.23 -10.57 12.04
C VAL A 32 -6.64 -9.67 10.88
N GLY A 33 -7.94 -9.54 10.63
CA GLY A 33 -8.43 -8.63 9.61
C GLY A 33 -8.49 -7.18 10.10
N ASN A 34 -8.14 -6.27 9.20
CA ASN A 34 -8.33 -4.85 9.32
C ASN A 34 -9.83 -4.51 9.20
N ILE A 35 -10.42 -4.14 10.33
CA ILE A 35 -11.83 -3.70 10.43
C ILE A 35 -11.99 -2.18 10.33
N SER A 36 -10.90 -1.43 10.15
CA SER A 36 -10.97 0.02 9.97
C SER A 36 -11.40 0.39 8.55
N SER A 37 -11.79 1.65 8.37
CA SER A 37 -12.02 2.23 7.03
C SER A 37 -10.73 2.42 6.24
N ASP A 38 -9.56 2.42 6.90
CA ASP A 38 -8.24 2.58 6.29
C ASP A 38 -7.72 1.25 5.72
N ARG A 39 -8.49 0.64 4.82
CA ARG A 39 -8.13 -0.64 4.19
C ARG A 39 -7.07 -0.46 3.11
N GLY A 40 -6.07 -1.34 3.15
CA GLY A 40 -5.03 -1.41 2.12
C GLY A 40 -5.57 -1.55 0.69
N LYS A 41 -4.76 -1.14 -0.27
CA LYS A 41 -5.00 -1.25 -1.71
C LYS A 41 -4.10 -2.32 -2.33
N LYS A 42 -4.55 -2.92 -3.43
CA LYS A 42 -3.73 -3.84 -4.20
C LYS A 42 -2.55 -3.14 -4.85
N ILE A 43 -1.47 -3.86 -5.14
CA ILE A 43 -0.24 -3.35 -5.72
C ILE A 43 -0.48 -2.57 -7.03
N GLY A 44 -1.48 -2.98 -7.82
CA GLY A 44 -1.89 -2.28 -9.03
C GLY A 44 -2.24 -0.80 -8.81
N TYR A 45 -2.80 -0.46 -7.64
CA TYR A 45 -3.07 0.93 -7.25
C TYR A 45 -1.77 1.76 -7.20
N PHE A 46 -0.73 1.22 -6.58
CA PHE A 46 0.57 1.87 -6.44
C PHE A 46 1.32 1.94 -7.77
N LEU A 47 1.16 0.95 -8.64
CA LEU A 47 1.72 0.99 -10.01
C LEU A 47 1.06 2.10 -10.85
N ILE A 48 -0.25 2.31 -10.71
CA ILE A 48 -0.96 3.42 -11.34
C ILE A 48 -0.44 4.76 -10.78
N ALA A 49 -0.29 4.88 -9.46
CA ALA A 49 0.28 6.08 -8.83
C ALA A 49 1.71 6.38 -9.33
N LEU A 50 2.53 5.34 -9.50
CA LEU A 50 3.89 5.45 -10.04
C LEU A 50 3.90 5.90 -11.52
N SER A 51 2.95 5.42 -12.32
CA SER A 51 2.75 5.88 -13.70
C SER A 51 2.35 7.36 -13.75
N ARG A 52 1.45 7.80 -12.85
CA ARG A 52 1.07 9.22 -12.69
C ARG A 52 2.26 10.09 -12.31
N LEU A 53 3.05 9.66 -11.32
CA LEU A 53 4.27 10.35 -10.91
C LEU A 53 5.24 10.52 -12.09
N ARG A 54 5.45 9.45 -12.87
CA ARG A 54 6.31 9.49 -14.06
C ARG A 54 5.81 10.51 -15.07
N LYS A 55 4.51 10.59 -15.32
CA LYS A 55 3.91 11.59 -16.22
C LYS A 55 4.17 13.02 -15.72
N ILE A 56 3.86 13.30 -14.44
CA ILE A 56 4.07 14.63 -13.84
C ILE A 56 5.55 15.06 -13.91
N LEU A 57 6.47 14.14 -13.62
CA LEU A 57 7.90 14.42 -13.69
C LEU A 57 8.36 14.67 -15.13
N LYS A 58 7.85 13.90 -16.10
CA LYS A 58 8.13 14.10 -17.52
C LYS A 58 7.68 15.48 -17.99
N ASP A 59 6.48 15.91 -17.60
CA ASP A 59 5.93 17.22 -17.95
C ASP A 59 6.76 18.38 -17.35
N ARG A 60 7.45 18.12 -16.23
CA ARG A 60 8.41 19.05 -15.59
C ARG A 60 9.85 18.94 -16.15
N GLY A 61 10.07 18.15 -17.20
CA GLY A 61 11.39 17.97 -17.82
C GLY A 61 12.28 16.88 -17.18
N TYR A 62 11.80 16.18 -16.15
CA TYR A 62 12.53 15.09 -15.50
C TYR A 62 12.24 13.75 -16.16
N LYS A 63 13.29 12.97 -16.46
CA LYS A 63 13.13 11.60 -16.97
C LYS A 63 13.22 10.58 -15.85
N VAL A 64 12.16 9.81 -15.66
CA VAL A 64 12.19 8.57 -14.88
C VAL A 64 12.38 7.40 -15.84
N SER A 65 13.48 6.66 -15.67
CA SER A 65 13.82 5.51 -16.50
C SER A 65 12.90 4.31 -16.23
N GLU A 66 12.71 3.45 -17.23
CA GLU A 66 12.02 2.17 -17.06
C GLU A 66 12.70 1.30 -15.97
N ALA A 67 14.02 1.38 -15.86
CA ALA A 67 14.77 0.65 -14.84
C ALA A 67 14.37 1.08 -13.42
N GLN A 68 14.26 2.39 -13.15
CA GLN A 68 13.79 2.90 -11.86
C GLN A 68 12.37 2.44 -11.55
N ILE A 69 11.46 2.48 -12.53
CA ILE A 69 10.08 2.01 -12.37
C ILE A 69 10.04 0.53 -12.01
N ARG A 70 10.82 -0.31 -12.71
CA ARG A 70 10.91 -1.75 -12.45
C ARG A 70 11.52 -2.07 -11.09
N LEU A 71 12.54 -1.32 -10.66
CA LEU A 71 13.16 -1.49 -9.35
C LEU A 71 12.18 -1.16 -8.22
N ILE A 72 11.45 -0.04 -8.33
CA ILE A 72 10.40 0.33 -7.37
C ILE A 72 9.31 -0.75 -7.31
N ALA A 73 8.79 -1.16 -8.46
CA ALA A 73 7.74 -2.19 -8.52
C ALA A 73 8.20 -3.51 -7.91
N LYS A 74 9.44 -3.93 -8.20
CA LYS A 74 10.03 -5.15 -7.64
C LYS A 74 10.20 -5.06 -6.13
N GLU A 75 10.69 -3.92 -5.61
CA GLU A 75 10.85 -3.73 -4.17
C GLU A 75 9.50 -3.77 -3.46
N LEU A 76 8.48 -3.06 -3.97
CA LEU A 76 7.12 -3.10 -3.41
C LEU A 76 6.55 -4.52 -3.38
N SER A 77 6.70 -5.29 -4.46
CA SER A 77 6.25 -6.69 -4.52
C SER A 77 7.02 -7.63 -3.61
N SER A 78 8.24 -7.26 -3.21
CA SER A 78 9.08 -8.09 -2.33
C SER A 78 8.81 -7.85 -0.85
N ILE A 79 8.08 -6.78 -0.51
CA ILE A 79 7.70 -6.49 0.87
C ILE A 79 6.58 -7.45 1.27
N GLU A 80 6.85 -8.21 2.34
CA GLU A 80 5.89 -9.14 2.92
C GLU A 80 4.59 -8.42 3.27
N ASP A 81 3.47 -9.06 2.93
CA ASP A 81 2.11 -8.60 3.16
C ASP A 81 1.74 -7.23 2.54
N PHE A 82 2.57 -6.66 1.65
CA PHE A 82 2.25 -5.38 1.02
C PHE A 82 0.97 -5.44 0.19
N ASP A 83 0.70 -6.54 -0.52
CA ASP A 83 -0.53 -6.74 -1.30
C ASP A 83 -1.68 -7.35 -0.49
N ASP A 84 -1.45 -7.65 0.80
CA ASP A 84 -2.45 -8.26 1.66
C ASP A 84 -3.41 -7.23 2.26
N THR A 85 -4.43 -6.88 1.47
CA THR A 85 -5.46 -5.93 1.85
C THR A 85 -6.35 -6.38 3.01
N TRP A 86 -6.25 -7.65 3.46
CA TRP A 86 -6.96 -8.13 4.63
C TRP A 86 -6.39 -7.55 5.91
N TRP A 87 -5.06 -7.52 6.04
CA TRP A 87 -4.35 -7.09 7.24
C TRP A 87 -3.83 -5.66 7.16
N ILE A 88 -3.21 -5.27 6.03
CA ILE A 88 -2.47 -4.00 5.97
C ILE A 88 -3.41 -2.79 5.92
N THR A 89 -2.99 -1.69 6.55
CA THR A 89 -3.67 -0.40 6.42
C THR A 89 -3.18 0.38 5.22
N PHE A 90 -4.02 1.21 4.62
CA PHE A 90 -3.58 2.04 3.50
C PHE A 90 -2.58 3.10 3.95
N SER A 91 -2.72 3.68 5.14
CA SER A 91 -1.71 4.58 5.72
C SER A 91 -0.33 3.94 5.79
N ARG A 92 -0.25 2.67 6.23
CA ARG A 92 1.02 1.94 6.28
C ARG A 92 1.61 1.71 4.89
N GLN A 93 0.78 1.38 3.91
CA GLN A 93 1.23 1.26 2.52
C GLN A 93 1.71 2.60 1.94
N LYS A 94 1.11 3.75 2.31
CA LYS A 94 1.59 5.07 1.89
C LYS A 94 3.01 5.32 2.38
N GLU A 95 3.28 5.06 3.66
CA GLU A 95 4.61 5.20 4.25
C GLU A 95 5.65 4.34 3.50
N ILE A 96 5.30 3.08 3.26
CA ILE A 96 6.15 2.13 2.52
C ILE A 96 6.40 2.64 1.10
N PHE A 97 5.35 3.03 0.38
CA PHE A 97 5.44 3.54 -0.98
C PHE A 97 6.34 4.76 -1.06
N ILE A 98 6.13 5.75 -0.19
CA ILE A 98 6.93 6.98 -0.14
C ILE A 98 8.41 6.64 0.12
N SER A 99 8.67 5.76 1.09
CA SER A 99 10.02 5.32 1.42
C SER A 99 10.72 4.65 0.23
N VAL A 100 10.07 3.67 -0.41
CA VAL A 100 10.64 2.94 -1.55
C VAL A 100 10.87 3.87 -2.74
N VAL A 101 9.89 4.69 -3.12
CA VAL A 101 10.04 5.59 -4.28
C VAL A 101 11.19 6.58 -4.09
N ARG A 102 11.36 7.12 -2.88
CA ARG A 102 12.44 8.08 -2.57
C ARG A 102 13.84 7.48 -2.62
N LYS A 103 13.99 6.16 -2.55
CA LYS A 103 15.28 5.48 -2.78
C LYS A 103 15.75 5.61 -4.23
N TYR A 104 14.82 5.66 -5.18
CA TYR A 104 15.13 5.64 -6.62
C TYR A 104 14.88 6.96 -7.33
N ILE A 105 14.01 7.82 -6.80
CA ILE A 105 13.59 9.08 -7.41
C ILE A 105 13.65 10.19 -6.36
N ARG A 106 14.39 11.27 -6.65
CA ARG A 106 14.46 12.46 -5.79
C ARG A 106 13.23 13.34 -6.00
N VAL A 107 12.21 13.16 -5.16
CA VAL A 107 10.97 13.94 -5.15
C VAL A 107 10.53 14.27 -3.73
N SER A 108 9.76 15.33 -3.58
CA SER A 108 9.15 15.71 -2.29
C SER A 108 8.09 14.71 -1.88
N THR A 109 7.89 14.58 -0.56
CA THR A 109 6.81 13.76 0.01
C THR A 109 5.44 14.27 -0.45
N ASP A 110 5.24 15.60 -0.50
CA ASP A 110 3.97 16.20 -0.91
C ASP A 110 3.54 15.77 -2.33
N LEU A 111 4.50 15.68 -3.25
CA LEU A 111 4.22 15.21 -4.62
C LEU A 111 3.82 13.72 -4.59
N LEU A 112 4.47 12.90 -3.77
CA LEU A 112 4.13 11.48 -3.63
C LEU A 112 2.76 11.27 -2.98
N GLU A 113 2.41 12.09 -2.00
CA GLU A 113 1.08 12.06 -1.40
C GLU A 113 0.00 12.50 -2.40
N SER A 114 0.28 13.50 -3.23
CA SER A 114 -0.67 13.98 -4.26
C SER A 114 -1.02 12.89 -5.29
N VAL A 115 -0.07 12.04 -5.69
CA VAL A 115 -0.34 10.95 -6.64
C VAL A 115 -1.12 9.80 -6.01
N LEU A 116 -1.06 9.65 -4.68
CA LEU A 116 -1.83 8.69 -3.92
C LEU A 116 -3.24 9.21 -3.61
N ASN A 117 -3.44 10.49 -3.31
CA ASN A 117 -4.77 11.00 -2.93
C ASN A 117 -5.71 11.28 -4.13
N SER A 118 -5.29 10.94 -5.35
CA SER A 118 -6.03 11.27 -6.57
C SER A 118 -7.11 10.22 -6.89
N GLU A 119 -8.29 10.42 -6.28
CA GLU A 119 -9.57 9.84 -6.72
C GLU A 119 -9.99 10.47 -8.05
N TRP A 120 -9.47 9.94 -9.16
CA TRP A 120 -10.03 10.23 -10.48
C TRP A 120 -11.12 9.20 -10.77
N ARG A 121 -12.37 9.65 -10.62
CA ARG A 121 -13.55 9.06 -11.28
C ARG A 121 -13.46 9.26 -12.79
#